data_AF-E0SR96-F1
#
_entry.id   AF-E0SR96-F1
#
_cell.length_a   1.000
_cell.length_b   1.000
_cell.length_c   1.000
_cell.angle_alpha   90.00
_cell.angle_beta   90.00
_cell.angle_gamma   90.00
#
_symmetry.space_group_name_H-M   'P 1'
#
loop_
_entity.id
_entity.type
_entity.pdbx_description
1 polymer ?
#
loop_
_entity_poly.entity_id
_entity_poly.type
_entity_poly.pdbx_seq_one_letter_code
_entity_poly.pdbx_strand_id
1 'polypeptide(L)'
;MSLKNIEMKVKELINENKSIDPDTAIEIIRELLKTVMPIIDKEYRNRDIVSIEDMDNAIDKLCDFLGGKYIVLDIWDTIWDTKIDRKNIDIETLRKIEKLITLVEKRIRNMNSSS
;
A
#
# COMPACT_ATOMS: atom_id res chain seq x y z
N MET A 1 -4.01 12.60 2.26
CA MET A 1 -4.98 11.83 1.46
C MET A 1 -5.68 10.84 2.39
N SER A 2 -6.93 10.42 2.14
CA SER A 2 -7.60 9.40 2.96
C SER A 2 -7.47 8.02 2.30
N LEU A 3 -7.61 6.93 3.09
CA LEU A 3 -7.63 5.56 2.56
C LEU A 3 -8.68 5.37 1.45
N LYS A 4 -9.86 5.99 1.61
CA LYS A 4 -10.95 5.95 0.63
C LYS A 4 -10.55 6.58 -0.70
N ASN A 5 -9.79 7.67 -0.69
CA ASN A 5 -9.34 8.33 -1.92
C ASN A 5 -8.31 7.46 -2.67
N ILE A 6 -7.44 6.77 -1.94
CA ILE A 6 -6.46 5.84 -2.52
C ILE A 6 -7.19 4.64 -3.12
N GLU A 7 -8.17 4.07 -2.40
CA GLU A 7 -9.02 2.99 -2.89
C GLU A 7 -9.76 3.38 -4.19
N MET A 8 -10.36 4.57 -4.22
CA MET A 8 -11.03 5.08 -5.42
C MET A 8 -10.08 5.17 -6.62
N LYS A 9 -8.89 5.76 -6.43
CA LYS A 9 -7.87 5.89 -7.47
C LYS A 9 -7.49 4.52 -8.04
N VAL A 10 -7.29 3.51 -7.20
CA VAL A 10 -6.98 2.14 -7.64
C VAL A 10 -8.17 1.52 -8.40
N LYS A 11 -9.40 1.71 -7.92
CA LYS A 11 -10.61 1.22 -8.60
C LYS A 11 -10.81 1.86 -9.97
N GLU A 12 -10.53 3.14 -10.11
CA GLU A 12 -10.58 3.84 -11.40
C GLU A 12 -9.59 3.22 -12.39
N LEU A 13 -8.34 2.99 -11.98
CA LEU A 13 -7.33 2.32 -12.82
C LEU A 13 -7.77 0.90 -13.25
N ILE A 14 -8.38 0.14 -12.34
CA ILE A 14 -8.93 -1.20 -12.64
C ILE A 14 -10.09 -1.11 -13.62
N ASN A 15 -11.03 -0.19 -13.41
CA ASN A 15 -12.22 -0.02 -14.25
C ASN A 15 -11.88 0.44 -15.66
N GLU A 16 -10.85 1.27 -15.79
CA GLU A 16 -10.32 1.71 -17.09
C GLU A 16 -9.44 0.65 -17.77
N ASN A 17 -9.23 -0.51 -17.12
CA ASN A 17 -8.39 -1.61 -17.60
C ASN A 17 -6.97 -1.13 -17.98
N LYS A 18 -6.44 -0.18 -17.19
CA LYS A 18 -5.13 0.43 -17.41
C LYS A 18 -4.04 -0.35 -16.68
N SER A 19 -3.01 -0.76 -17.42
CA SER A 19 -1.71 -1.05 -16.80
C SER A 19 -1.02 0.27 -16.44
N ILE A 20 -0.35 0.33 -15.30
CA ILE A 20 0.39 1.53 -14.87
C ILE A 20 1.88 1.27 -14.83
N ASP A 21 2.67 2.33 -14.92
CA ASP A 21 4.11 2.23 -14.68
C ASP A 21 4.37 1.88 -13.19
N PRO A 22 5.49 1.20 -12.88
CA PRO A 22 5.84 0.83 -11.51
C PRO A 22 6.03 2.04 -10.58
N ASP A 23 6.44 3.21 -11.08
CA ASP A 23 6.63 4.40 -10.24
C ASP A 23 5.28 4.94 -9.75
N THR A 24 4.24 4.90 -10.59
CA THR A 24 2.86 5.20 -10.18
C THR A 24 2.38 4.22 -9.11
N ALA A 25 2.71 2.93 -9.21
CA ALA A 25 2.36 1.95 -8.17
C ALA A 25 3.11 2.21 -6.86
N ILE A 26 4.39 2.54 -6.91
CA ILE A 26 5.20 2.96 -5.76
C ILE A 26 4.55 4.16 -5.07
N GLU A 27 4.13 5.17 -5.82
CA GLU A 27 3.47 6.35 -5.25
C GLU A 27 2.12 6.01 -4.59
N ILE A 28 1.32 5.09 -5.15
CA ILE A 28 0.08 4.60 -4.51
C ILE A 28 0.41 3.91 -3.17
N ILE A 29 1.43 3.04 -3.14
CA ILE A 29 1.86 2.37 -1.91
C ILE A 29 2.38 3.40 -0.90
N ARG A 30 3.15 4.38 -1.34
CA ARG A 30 3.65 5.46 -0.49
C ARG A 30 2.53 6.28 0.12
N GLU A 31 1.50 6.64 -0.66
CA GLU A 31 0.30 7.34 -0.16
C GLU A 31 -0.43 6.49 0.90
N LEU A 32 -0.53 5.18 0.68
CA LEU A 32 -1.08 4.23 1.64
C LEU A 32 -0.28 4.24 2.94
N LEU A 33 1.05 4.08 2.86
CA LEU A 33 1.93 4.08 4.03
C LEU A 33 1.87 5.41 4.79
N LYS A 34 1.91 6.57 4.11
CA LYS A 34 1.79 7.88 4.76
C LYS A 34 0.48 8.05 5.52
N THR A 35 -0.59 7.44 5.02
CA THR A 35 -1.92 7.51 5.66
C THR A 35 -2.01 6.58 6.88
N VAL A 36 -1.34 5.43 6.82
CA VAL A 36 -1.53 4.33 7.78
C VAL A 36 -0.45 4.31 8.86
N MET A 37 0.80 4.63 8.52
CA MET A 37 1.93 4.56 9.45
C MET A 37 1.72 5.39 10.72
N PRO A 38 1.19 6.63 10.70
CA PRO A 38 0.91 7.40 11.93
C PRO A 38 -0.06 6.72 12.92
N ILE A 39 -0.87 5.76 12.42
CA ILE A 39 -1.82 4.95 13.18
C ILE A 39 -1.12 3.72 13.77
N ILE A 40 -0.26 3.08 12.98
CA ILE A 40 0.48 1.86 13.37
C ILE A 40 1.61 2.19 14.34
N ASP A 41 2.36 3.24 14.04
CA ASP A 41 3.57 3.62 14.75
C ASP A 41 3.63 5.15 14.95
N LYS A 42 3.74 5.54 16.22
CA LYS A 42 3.75 6.96 16.62
C LYS A 42 4.97 7.70 16.09
N GLU A 43 6.08 7.03 15.81
CA GLU A 43 7.28 7.64 15.23
C GLU A 43 7.00 8.27 13.86
N TYR A 44 6.03 7.73 13.12
CA TYR A 44 5.63 8.24 11.81
C TYR A 44 4.63 9.40 11.86
N ARG A 45 4.18 9.84 13.05
CA ARG A 45 3.26 10.99 13.14
C ARG A 45 3.89 12.31 12.71
N ASN A 46 5.21 12.44 12.90
CA ASN A 46 5.97 13.65 12.57
C ASN A 46 7.10 13.37 11.57
N ARG A 47 7.10 12.18 10.95
CA ARG A 47 8.12 11.74 9.99
C ARG A 47 7.46 11.45 8.66
N ASP A 48 8.05 11.94 7.58
CA ASP A 48 7.61 11.64 6.23
C ASP A 48 8.32 10.39 5.68
N ILE A 49 7.69 9.73 4.72
CA ILE A 49 8.24 8.55 4.03
C ILE A 49 8.83 9.05 2.72
N VAL A 50 10.16 9.19 2.67
CA VAL A 50 10.86 9.89 1.57
C VAL A 50 11.72 8.98 0.70
N SER A 51 12.35 7.99 1.32
CA SER A 51 13.26 7.06 0.64
C SER A 51 12.63 5.68 0.46
N ILE A 52 13.26 4.85 -0.38
CA ILE A 52 12.91 3.44 -0.52
C ILE A 52 13.14 2.69 0.80
N GLU A 53 14.26 2.97 1.50
CA GLU A 53 14.52 2.36 2.80
C GLU A 53 13.44 2.71 3.84
N ASP A 54 12.89 3.93 3.81
CA ASP A 54 11.74 4.29 4.65
C ASP A 54 10.50 3.46 4.28
N MET A 55 10.28 3.22 2.98
CA MET A 55 9.17 2.42 2.50
C MET A 55 9.32 0.96 2.91
N ASP A 56 10.49 0.35 2.77
CA ASP A 56 10.77 -1.04 3.19
C ASP A 56 10.46 -1.22 4.68
N ASN A 57 10.97 -0.32 5.52
CA ASN A 57 10.69 -0.34 6.97
C ASN A 57 9.20 -0.18 7.30
N ALA A 58 8.49 0.67 6.55
CA ALA A 58 7.06 0.89 6.72
C ALA A 58 6.22 -0.31 6.21
N ILE A 59 6.69 -0.99 5.16
CA ILE A 59 6.10 -2.22 4.60
C ILE A 59 6.18 -3.36 5.62
N ASP A 60 7.33 -3.54 6.28
CA ASP A 60 7.50 -4.54 7.34
C ASP A 60 6.52 -4.29 8.50
N LYS A 61 6.47 -3.05 8.99
CA LYS A 61 5.53 -2.65 10.05
C LYS A 61 4.06 -2.84 9.64
N LEU A 62 3.72 -2.57 8.37
CA LEU A 62 2.38 -2.82 7.83
C LEU A 62 2.06 -4.33 7.77
N CYS A 63 3.03 -5.15 7.39
CA CYS A 63 2.90 -6.60 7.36
C CYS A 63 2.59 -7.15 8.76
N ASP A 64 3.36 -6.73 9.77
CA ASP A 64 3.16 -7.08 11.17
C ASP A 64 1.79 -6.65 11.69
N PHE A 65 1.40 -5.40 11.39
CA PHE A 65 0.09 -4.86 11.76
C PHE A 65 -1.10 -5.68 11.24
N LEU A 66 -0.94 -6.22 10.03
CA LEU A 66 -1.94 -7.09 9.39
C LEU A 66 -1.87 -8.55 9.89
N GLY A 67 -0.98 -8.86 10.83
CA GLY A 67 -0.81 -10.19 11.43
C GLY A 67 0.11 -11.09 10.62
N GLY A 68 1.19 -10.55 10.04
CA GLY A 68 2.15 -11.29 9.23
C GLY A 68 1.59 -11.66 7.85
N LYS A 69 0.69 -10.85 7.30
CA LYS A 69 0.12 -11.15 5.98
C LYS A 69 1.10 -10.81 4.88
N TYR A 70 1.64 -11.86 4.27
CA TYR A 70 2.54 -11.80 3.11
C TYR A 70 2.02 -11.02 1.90
N ILE A 71 0.72 -10.66 1.86
CA ILE A 71 0.17 -9.86 0.75
C ILE A 71 0.89 -8.51 0.59
N VAL A 72 1.36 -7.90 1.68
CA VAL A 72 2.08 -6.61 1.60
C VAL A 72 3.42 -6.81 0.89
N LEU A 73 4.17 -7.82 1.32
CA LEU A 73 5.49 -8.16 0.76
C LEU A 73 5.36 -8.63 -0.69
N ASP A 74 4.41 -9.51 -0.99
CA ASP A 74 4.13 -10.00 -2.35
C ASP A 74 3.85 -8.85 -3.33
N ILE A 75 3.04 -7.86 -2.91
CA ILE A 75 2.78 -6.67 -3.73
C ILE A 75 4.06 -5.85 -3.92
N TRP A 76 4.82 -5.64 -2.85
CA TRP A 76 6.03 -4.83 -2.89
C TRP A 76 7.11 -5.44 -3.78
N ASP A 77 7.35 -6.74 -3.63
CA ASP A 77 8.27 -7.52 -4.47
C ASP A 77 7.82 -7.51 -5.94
N THR A 78 6.51 -7.72 -6.19
CA THR A 78 5.97 -7.68 -7.56
C THR A 78 6.22 -6.32 -8.22
N ILE A 79 6.05 -5.22 -7.48
CA ILE A 79 6.31 -3.87 -8.00
C ILE A 79 7.79 -3.70 -8.36
N TRP A 80 8.70 -4.17 -7.50
CA TRP A 80 10.15 -4.11 -7.74
C TRP A 80 10.58 -4.96 -8.93
N ASP A 81 10.12 -6.20 -9.00
CA ASP A 81 10.42 -7.11 -10.11
C ASP A 81 9.93 -6.52 -11.42
N THR A 82 8.71 -5.98 -11.44
CA THR A 82 8.15 -5.33 -12.63
C THR A 82 8.97 -4.11 -13.04
N LYS A 83 9.47 -3.33 -12.08
CA LYS A 83 10.35 -2.18 -12.33
C LYS A 83 11.70 -2.60 -12.90
N ILE A 84 12.32 -3.64 -12.35
CA ILE A 84 13.59 -4.19 -12.83
C ILE A 84 13.42 -4.74 -14.26
N ASP A 85 12.32 -5.44 -14.51
CA ASP A 85 11.95 -6.00 -15.81
C ASP A 85 11.51 -4.94 -16.84
N ARG A 86 11.37 -3.67 -16.44
CA ARG A 86 10.89 -2.55 -17.26
C ARG A 86 9.52 -2.82 -17.90
N LYS A 87 8.64 -3.48 -17.13
CA LYS A 87 7.26 -3.78 -17.51
C LYS A 87 6.30 -2.80 -16.84
N ASN A 88 5.02 -2.88 -17.22
CA ASN A 88 3.94 -2.21 -16.52
C ASN A 88 3.30 -3.16 -15.49
N ILE A 89 2.78 -2.57 -14.43
CA ILE A 89 1.98 -3.24 -13.41
C ILE A 89 0.65 -3.64 -14.03
N ASP A 90 0.32 -4.92 -13.91
CA ASP A 90 -0.90 -5.47 -14.44
C ASP A 90 -2.11 -5.24 -13.52
N ILE A 91 -3.29 -5.55 -14.05
CA ILE A 91 -4.56 -5.37 -13.35
C ILE A 91 -4.68 -6.32 -12.16
N GLU A 92 -4.06 -7.50 -12.21
CA GLU A 92 -4.10 -8.44 -11.10
C GLU A 92 -3.36 -7.89 -9.88
N THR A 93 -2.22 -7.25 -10.09
CA THR A 93 -1.47 -6.54 -9.07
C THR A 93 -2.25 -5.34 -8.53
N LEU A 94 -2.93 -4.56 -9.40
CA LEU A 94 -3.83 -3.50 -8.94
C LEU A 94 -4.97 -4.03 -8.05
N ARG A 95 -5.56 -5.18 -8.38
CA ARG A 95 -6.58 -5.84 -7.53
C ARG A 95 -5.99 -6.32 -6.20
N LYS A 96 -4.73 -6.76 -6.17
CA LYS A 96 -4.04 -7.08 -4.90
C LYS A 96 -3.87 -5.82 -4.05
N ILE A 97 -3.50 -4.68 -4.65
CA ILE A 97 -3.40 -3.38 -3.96
C ILE A 97 -4.75 -2.94 -3.40
N GLU A 98 -5.83 -3.02 -4.19
CA GLU A 98 -7.19 -2.72 -3.72
C GLU A 98 -7.55 -3.59 -2.49
N LYS A 99 -7.31 -4.90 -2.58
CA LYS A 99 -7.56 -5.84 -1.49
C LYS A 99 -6.72 -5.51 -0.25
N LEU A 100 -5.46 -5.11 -0.41
CA LEU A 100 -4.61 -4.64 0.69
C LEU A 100 -5.25 -3.43 1.39
N ILE A 101 -5.69 -2.43 0.64
CA ILE A 101 -6.34 -1.23 1.21
C ILE A 101 -7.57 -1.62 2.04
N THR A 102 -8.43 -2.50 1.53
CA THR A 102 -9.60 -3.01 2.27
C THR A 102 -9.20 -3.75 3.54
N LEU A 103 -8.13 -4.56 3.51
CA LEU A 103 -7.63 -5.28 4.68
C LEU A 103 -7.13 -4.31 5.76
N VAL A 104 -6.39 -3.28 5.37
CA VAL A 104 -5.90 -2.23 6.26
C VAL A 104 -7.06 -1.48 6.90
N GLU A 105 -8.03 -1.04 6.11
CA GLU A 105 -9.19 -0.31 6.63
C GLU A 105 -9.98 -1.16 7.64
N LYS A 106 -10.21 -2.44 7.32
CA LYS A 106 -10.89 -3.37 8.23
C LYS A 106 -10.11 -3.54 9.53
N ARG A 107 -8.78 -3.64 9.47
CA ARG A 107 -7.93 -3.80 10.66
C ARG A 107 -7.98 -2.55 11.55
N ILE A 108 -7.87 -1.35 10.97
CA ILE A 108 -7.98 -0.08 11.69
C ILE A 108 -9.36 0.04 12.35
N ARG A 109 -10.44 -0.28 11.63
CA ARG A 109 -11.80 -0.24 12.17
C ARG A 109 -11.95 -1.16 13.38
N ASN A 110 -11.45 -2.40 13.27
CA ASN A 110 -11.50 -3.36 14.38
C ASN A 110 -10.75 -2.88 15.62
N MET A 111 -9.62 -2.18 15.46
CA MET A 111 -8.91 -1.57 16.60
C MET A 111 -9.72 -0.48 17.28
N ASN A 112 -10.33 0.41 16.50
CA ASN A 112 -11.14 1.49 17.03
C ASN A 112 -12.45 1.02 17.68
N SER A 113 -13.00 -0.13 17.24
CA SER A 113 -14.18 -0.74 17.87
C SER A 113 -13.86 -1.55 19.13
N SER A 114 -12.58 -1.84 19.37
CA SER A 114 -12.10 -2.58 20.55
C SER A 114 -11.50 -1.66 21.62
N SER A 115 -11.53 -0.35 21.39
CA SER A 115 -11.06 0.71 22.31
C SER A 115 -12.26 1.42 22.93
#